data_AF-A0A1I3KZQ3-F1
#
_entry.id   AF-A0A1I3KZQ3-F1
#
_cell.length_a   1.000
_cell.length_b   1.000
_cell.length_c   1.000
_cell.angle_alpha   90.00
_cell.angle_beta   90.00
_cell.angle_gamma   90.00
#
_symmetry.space_group_name_H-M   'P 1'
#
loop_
_entity.id
_entity.type
_entity.pdbx_description
1 polymer ?
#
loop_
_entity_poly.entity_id
_entity_poly.type
_entity_poly.pdbx_seq_one_letter_code
_entity_poly.pdbx_strand_id
1 'polypeptide(L)' 'MLISGYTISFVSYAAPLLLVTGFILVRFDAAGYKKKNMPAEQKLSRFLGWTNVVLGVGMYVLKGVYF' A
#
# COMPACT_ATOMS: atom_id res chain seq x y z
N MET A 1 8.87 -3.15 -35.41
CA MET A 1 10.08 -3.13 -34.56
C MET A 1 9.67 -3.62 -33.17
N LEU A 2 9.99 -4.87 -32.82
CA LEU A 2 9.65 -5.46 -31.54
C LEU A 2 10.64 -4.97 -30.49
N ILE A 3 10.29 -3.90 -29.78
CA ILE A 3 10.98 -3.55 -28.54
C ILE A 3 10.40 -4.51 -27.48
N SER A 4 11.03 -5.67 -27.31
CA SER A 4 10.81 -6.54 -26.14
C SER A 4 11.41 -5.86 -24.91
N GLY A 5 10.81 -4.74 -24.49
CA GLY A 5 10.97 -4.22 -23.15
C GLY A 5 9.98 -4.94 -22.25
N TYR A 6 10.42 -5.40 -21.08
CA TYR A 6 9.52 -5.82 -20.01
C TYR A 6 8.68 -4.61 -19.59
N THR A 7 7.55 -4.36 -20.26
CA THR A 7 6.57 -3.37 -19.81
C THR A 7 5.88 -3.96 -18.60
N ILE A 8 6.50 -3.80 -17.43
CA ILE A 8 5.85 -4.13 -16.16
C ILE A 8 4.63 -3.23 -16.06
N SER A 9 3.44 -3.84 -16.06
CA SER A 9 2.21 -3.10 -15.84
C SER A 9 2.35 -2.32 -14.53
N PHE A 10 2.12 -1.00 -14.58
CA PHE A 10 2.21 -0.14 -13.39
C PHE A 10 1.44 -0.72 -12.20
N VAL A 11 0.27 -1.32 -12.45
CA VAL A 11 -0.53 -1.99 -11.41
C VAL A 11 0.21 -3.16 -10.76
N SER A 12 0.95 -3.95 -11.55
CA SER A 12 1.71 -5.11 -11.05
C SER A 12 2.88 -4.71 -10.16
N TYR A 13 3.35 -3.46 -10.26
CA TYR A 13 4.38 -2.90 -9.38
C TYR A 13 3.78 -2.12 -8.20
N ALA A 14 2.87 -1.18 -8.48
CA ALA A 14 2.33 -0.26 -7.48
C ALA A 14 1.42 -0.94 -6.46
N ALA A 15 0.55 -1.87 -6.88
CA ALA A 15 -0.39 -2.53 -5.98
C ALA A 15 0.32 -3.31 -4.85
N PRO A 16 1.31 -4.19 -5.11
CA PRO A 16 2.01 -4.86 -4.03
C PRO A 16 2.82 -3.89 -3.16
N LEU A 17 3.41 -2.83 -3.74
CA LEU A 17 4.15 -1.82 -2.99
C LEU A 17 3.25 -1.08 -1.99
N LEU A 18 2.04 -0.70 -2.41
CA LEU A 18 1.02 -0.08 -1.56
C LEU A 18 0.59 -1.03 -0.44
N LEU A 19 0.34 -2.30 -0.75
CA LEU A 19 -0.03 -3.30 0.26
C LEU A 19 1.06 -3.50 1.31
N VAL A 20 2.32 -3.68 0.88
CA VAL A 20 3.45 -3.89 1.79
C VAL A 20 3.69 -2.64 2.64
N THR A 21 3.69 -1.46 2.04
CA THR A 21 3.88 -0.20 2.77
C THR A 21 2.74 0.04 3.75
N GLY A 22 1.49 -0.19 3.33
CA GLY A 22 0.32 -0.08 4.19
C GLY A 22 0.37 -1.03 5.38
N PHE A 23 0.77 -2.28 5.16
CA PHE A 23 0.99 -3.26 6.23
C PHE A 23 2.08 -2.81 7.21
N ILE A 24 3.20 -2.30 6.70
CA ILE A 24 4.31 -1.82 7.53
C ILE A 24 3.86 -0.66 8.43
N LEU A 25 3.14 0.32 7.87
CA LEU A 25 2.63 1.48 8.61
C LEU A 25 1.71 1.04 9.75
N VAL A 26 0.73 0.17 9.47
CA VAL A 26 -0.22 -0.30 10.49
C VAL A 26 0.47 -1.15 11.55
N ARG A 27 1.41 -2.03 11.16
CA ARG A 27 1.95 -3.06 12.08
C ARG A 27 3.17 -2.63 12.87
N PHE A 28 4.07 -1.86 12.27
CA PHE A 28 5.33 -1.44 12.89
C PHE A 28 5.23 0.00 13.39
N ASP A 29 4.90 0.94 12.52
CA ASP A 29 4.89 2.37 12.87
C ASP A 29 3.81 2.69 13.91
N ALA A 30 2.55 2.37 13.64
CA ALA A 30 1.47 2.62 14.58
C ALA A 30 1.66 1.86 15.91
N ALA A 31 2.27 0.67 15.88
CA ALA A 31 2.61 -0.06 17.11
C ALA A 31 3.77 0.61 17.88
N GLY A 32 4.75 1.17 17.18
CA GLY A 32 5.84 1.96 17.74
C GLY A 32 5.35 3.25 18.38
N TYR A 33 4.50 4.02 17.70
CA TYR A 33 3.90 5.24 18.24
C TYR A 33 3.01 4.95 19.45
N LYS A 34 2.27 3.84 19.45
CA LYS A 34 1.52 3.39 20.63
C LYS A 34 2.44 3.17 21.84
N LYS A 35 3.60 2.51 21.65
CA LYS A 35 4.58 2.28 22.73
C LYS A 35 5.21 3.56 23.26
N LYS A 36 5.30 4.59 22.41
CA LYS A 36 5.85 5.91 22.76
C LYS A 36 4.79 6.89 23.31
N ASN A 37 3.54 6.46 23.50
CA ASN A 37 2.42 7.32 23.90
C ASN A 37 2.21 8.52 22.95
N MET A 38 2.33 8.28 21.64
CA MET A 38 2.15 9.28 20.57
C MET A 38 0.84 9.02 19.80
N PRO A 39 -0.33 9.42 20.34
CA PRO A 39 -1.63 9.02 19.81
C PRO A 39 -1.99 9.68 18.46
N ALA A 40 -1.51 10.90 18.21
CA ALA A 40 -1.78 11.61 16.95
C ALA A 40 -1.09 10.94 15.77
N GLU A 41 0.18 10.58 15.95
CA GLU A 41 1.07 9.93 15.00
C GLU A 41 0.64 8.48 14.80
N GLN A 42 0.21 7.80 15.86
CA GLN A 42 -0.42 6.49 15.76
C GLN A 42 -1.69 6.54 14.89
N LYS A 43 -2.57 7.54 15.09
CA LYS A 43 -3.80 7.69 14.31
C LYS A 43 -3.49 8.01 12.85
N LEU A 44 -2.54 8.92 12.60
CA LEU A 44 -2.08 9.26 11.26
C LEU A 44 -1.48 8.05 10.54
N SER A 45 -0.60 7.31 11.20
CA SER A 45 0.04 6.11 10.66
C SER A 45 -1.00 5.02 10.32
N ARG A 46 -2.01 4.82 11.18
CA ARG A 46 -3.13 3.91 10.87
C ARG A 46 -3.94 4.38 9.68
N PHE A 47 -4.26 5.67 9.60
CA PHE A 47 -5.00 6.24 8.47
C PHE A 47 -4.25 6.04 7.16
N LEU A 48 -2.97 6.48 7.10
CA LEU A 48 -2.12 6.31 5.93
C LEU A 48 -1.92 4.82 5.57
N GLY A 49 -1.72 3.97 6.57
CA GLY A 49 -1.57 2.54 6.38
C GLY A 49 -2.82 1.90 5.75
N TRP A 50 -4.00 2.20 6.27
CA TRP A 50 -5.26 1.71 5.69
C TRP A 50 -5.56 2.32 4.32
N THR A 51 -5.25 3.59 4.08
CA THR A 51 -5.36 4.19 2.74
C THR A 51 -4.50 3.44 1.72
N ASN A 52 -3.25 3.12 2.07
CA ASN A 52 -2.38 2.33 1.21
C ASN A 52 -2.94 0.93 0.94
N VAL A 53 -3.45 0.24 1.97
CA VAL A 53 -4.08 -1.08 1.80
C VAL A 53 -5.30 -1.00 0.88
N VAL A 54 -6.21 -0.05 1.11
CA VAL A 54 -7.43 0.13 0.31
C VAL A 54 -7.09 0.45 -1.14
N LEU A 55 -6.11 1.32 -1.39
CA LEU A 55 -5.65 1.63 -2.75
C LEU A 55 -5.03 0.40 -3.43
N GLY A 56 -4.14 -0.33 -2.73
CA GLY A 56 -3.52 -1.53 -3.27
C GLY A 56 -4.53 -2.63 -3.61
N VAL A 57 -5.50 -2.90 -2.71
CA VAL A 57 -6.60 -3.85 -2.96
C VAL A 57 -7.47 -3.35 -4.12
N GLY A 58 -7.84 -2.07 -4.13
CA GLY A 58 -8.65 -1.47 -5.18
C GLY A 58 -8.01 -1.61 -6.56
N MET A 59 -6.70 -1.43 -6.66
CA MET A 59 -5.96 -1.62 -7.92
C MET A 59 -6.02 -3.07 -8.43
N TYR A 60 -5.94 -4.07 -7.54
CA TYR A 60 -6.11 -5.48 -7.95
C TYR A 60 -7.54 -5.79 -8.39
N VAL A 61 -8.54 -5.28 -7.66
CA VAL A 61 -9.94 -5.47 -8.01
C VAL A 61 -10.24 -4.85 -9.36
N LEU A 62 -9.84 -3.60 -9.59
CA LEU A 62 -10.01 -2.93 -10.88
C LEU A 62 -9.30 -3.68 -12.00
N LYS A 63 -8.06 -4.15 -11.77
CA LYS A 63 -7.34 -4.97 -12.75
C LYS A 63 -8.14 -6.23 -13.13
N GLY A 64 -8.76 -6.91 -12.18
CA GLY A 64 -9.54 -8.13 -12.46
C GLY A 64 -10.94 -7.90 -13.03
N VAL A 65 -11.49 -6.67 -12.93
CA VAL A 65 -12.81 -6.33 -13.51
C VAL A 65 -12.67 -5.85 -14.95
N TYR A 66 -11.60 -5.11 -15.27
CA TYR A 66 -11.40 -4.49 -16.58
C TYR A 66 -10.48 -5.27 -17.54
N PHE A 67 -9.79 -6.31 -17.06
CA PHE A 67 -8.90 -7.19 -17.84
C PHE A 67 -9.16 -8.65 -17.50
#